data_AF-A0A137R0F0-F1
#
_entry.id   AF-A0A137R0F0-F1
#
_cell.length_a   1.000
_cell.length_b   1.000
_cell.length_c   1.000
_cell.angle_alpha   90.00
_cell.angle_beta   90.00
_cell.angle_gamma   90.00
#
_symmetry.space_group_name_H-M   'P 1'
#
loop_
_entity.id
_entity.type
_entity.pdbx_description
1 polymer ?
#
loop_
_entity_poly.entity_id
_entity_poly.type
_entity_poly.pdbx_seq_one_letter_code
_entity_poly.pdbx_strand_id
1 'polypeptide(L)' 'FCRSCKMCAHTKVPTAKPRGKIHPLSIPTKLWNSIGMDFIGPFPKLKGHDYLWIMICCMTSMVYLIPVHTQMSTSEPL' A
#
# COMPACT_ATOMS: atom_id res chain seq x y z
N PHE A 1 2.56 -36.13 15.86
CA PHE A 1 1.73 -36.06 17.08
C PHE A 1 0.50 -35.15 16.92
N CYS A 2 0.63 -33.82 16.71
CA CYS A 2 -0.56 -32.95 16.58
C CYS A 2 -1.45 -33.23 15.36
N ARG A 3 -0.90 -33.77 14.25
CA ARG A 3 -1.68 -34.13 13.04
C ARG A 3 -2.46 -35.44 13.16
N SER A 4 -2.06 -36.34 14.07
CA SER A 4 -2.65 -37.67 14.24
C SER A 4 -3.69 -37.73 15.35
N CYS A 5 -3.80 -36.68 16.18
CA CYS A 5 -4.80 -36.58 17.24
C CYS A 5 -6.01 -35.78 16.75
N LYS A 6 -7.20 -36.41 16.77
CA LYS A 6 -8.47 -35.79 16.34
C LYS A 6 -8.81 -34.53 17.14
N MET A 7 -8.62 -34.57 18.45
CA MET A 7 -8.88 -33.41 19.33
C MET A 7 -7.95 -32.25 18.97
N CYS A 8 -6.65 -32.49 18.82
CA CYS A 8 -5.70 -31.45 18.45
C CYS A 8 -5.98 -30.87 17.06
N ALA A 9 -6.38 -31.69 16.09
CA ALA A 9 -6.70 -31.25 14.73
C ALA A 9 -7.97 -30.37 14.66
N HIS A 10 -8.96 -30.63 15.52
CA HIS A 10 -10.16 -29.80 15.60
C HIS A 10 -9.95 -28.50 16.38
N THR A 11 -9.14 -28.52 17.44
CA THR A 11 -8.95 -27.35 18.31
C THR A 11 -7.86 -26.41 17.80
N LYS A 12 -6.82 -26.92 17.12
CA LYS A 12 -5.74 -26.07 16.61
C LYS A 12 -6.01 -25.64 15.18
N VAL A 13 -6.36 -24.37 15.02
CA VAL A 13 -6.42 -23.73 13.70
C VAL A 13 -5.00 -23.58 13.11
N PRO A 14 -4.84 -23.69 11.78
CA PRO A 14 -3.59 -23.39 11.12
C PRO A 14 -3.15 -21.94 11.41
N THR A 15 -1.92 -21.77 11.91
CA THR A 15 -1.37 -20.44 12.21
C THR A 15 -1.04 -19.62 10.95
N ALA A 16 -0.87 -20.30 9.82
CA ALA A 16 -0.60 -19.66 8.54
C ALA A 16 -1.79 -19.81 7.59
N LYS A 17 -2.26 -18.70 7.04
CA LYS A 17 -3.14 -18.71 5.87
C LYS A 17 -2.33 -19.22 4.65
N PRO A 18 -2.97 -19.93 3.70
CA PRO A 18 -2.32 -20.23 2.42
C PRO A 18 -1.84 -18.91 1.81
N ARG A 19 -0.59 -18.89 1.32
CA ARG A 19 -0.06 -17.69 0.66
C ARG A 19 -0.97 -17.38 -0.53
N GLY A 20 -1.55 -16.19 -0.53
CA GLY A 20 -2.34 -15.71 -1.68
C GLY A 20 -1.45 -15.66 -2.92
N LYS A 21 -2.05 -15.86 -4.10
CA LYS A 21 -1.34 -15.64 -5.36
C LYS A 21 -1.05 -14.13 -5.47
N ILE A 22 0.24 -13.77 -5.42
CA ILE A 22 0.68 -12.42 -5.74
C ILE A 22 0.70 -12.32 -7.26
N HIS A 23 -0.02 -11.36 -7.83
CA HIS A 23 0.05 -11.06 -9.26
C HIS A 23 1.08 -9.93 -9.44
N PRO A 24 2.34 -10.24 -9.83
CA PRO A 24 3.32 -9.20 -10.04
C PRO A 24 2.90 -8.34 -11.23
N LEU A 25 3.14 -7.03 -11.14
CA LEU A 25 3.06 -6.14 -12.28
C LEU A 25 4.11 -6.58 -13.32
N SER A 26 3.75 -6.52 -14.59
CA SER A 26 4.70 -6.75 -15.68
C SER A 26 5.87 -5.79 -15.57
N ILE A 27 7.09 -6.27 -15.80
CA ILE A 27 8.29 -5.44 -15.78
C ILE A 27 8.15 -4.36 -16.87
N PRO A 28 8.18 -3.06 -16.52
CA PRO A 28 8.09 -2.00 -17.51
C PRO A 28 9.34 -1.98 -18.40
N THR A 29 9.15 -1.81 -19.71
CA THR A 29 10.23 -1.78 -20.71
C THR A 29 10.62 -0.36 -21.15
N LYS A 30 9.84 0.65 -20.76
CA LYS A 30 10.05 2.06 -21.08
C LYS A 30 9.93 2.91 -19.83
N LEU A 31 10.66 4.04 -19.82
CA LEU A 31 10.52 5.07 -18.79
C LEU A 31 9.06 5.47 -18.64
N TRP A 32 8.60 5.64 -17.41
CA TRP A 32 7.25 6.12 -17.08
C TRP A 32 6.09 5.21 -17.52
N ASN A 33 6.36 4.00 -18.02
CA ASN A 33 5.31 3.05 -18.42
C ASN A 33 4.54 2.44 -17.23
N SER A 34 5.16 2.41 -16.05
CA SER A 34 4.55 2.01 -14.81
C SER A 34 4.98 2.97 -13.72
N ILE A 35 4.01 3.56 -13.02
CA ILE A 35 4.23 4.57 -11.98
C ILE A 35 3.54 4.08 -10.70
N GLY A 36 4.31 3.98 -9.62
CA GLY A 36 3.78 3.83 -8.28
C GLY A 36 3.41 5.20 -7.73
N MET A 37 2.24 5.34 -7.14
CA MET A 37 1.80 6.59 -6.49
C MET A 37 1.47 6.31 -5.03
N ASP A 38 1.85 7.21 -4.15
CA ASP A 38 1.52 7.12 -2.72
C ASP A 38 1.42 8.51 -2.10
N PHE A 39 0.75 8.62 -0.95
CA PHE A 39 0.70 9.84 -0.15
C PHE A 39 1.26 9.55 1.23
N ILE A 40 2.25 10.32 1.66
CA ILE A 40 2.75 10.26 3.04
C ILE A 40 2.18 11.44 3.82
N GLY A 41 1.56 11.14 4.96
CA GLY A 41 1.02 12.11 5.89
C GLY A 41 -0.04 11.48 6.81
N PRO A 42 -0.76 12.29 7.60
CA PRO A 42 -0.63 13.75 7.69
C PRO A 42 0.60 14.19 8.49
N PHE A 43 1.23 15.26 8.06
CA PHE A 43 2.29 15.97 8.77
C PHE A 43 1.75 17.24 9.45
N PRO A 44 2.44 17.78 10.47
CA PRO A 44 2.22 19.15 10.89
C PRO A 44 2.34 20.09 9.69
N LYS A 45 1.39 21.02 9.53
CA LYS A 45 1.34 21.93 8.39
C LYS A 45 2.64 22.73 8.30
N LEU A 46 3.38 22.54 7.21
CA LEU A 46 4.56 23.32 6.88
C LEU A 46 4.27 24.10 5.60
N LYS A 47 4.31 25.44 5.68
CA LYS A 47 3.95 26.33 4.55
C LYS A 47 2.59 26.02 3.92
N GLY A 48 1.64 25.51 4.71
CA GLY A 48 0.29 25.16 4.24
C GLY A 48 0.13 23.75 3.67
N HIS A 49 1.21 22.97 3.55
CA HIS A 49 1.18 21.58 3.10
C HIS A 49 1.20 20.61 4.28
N ASP A 50 0.41 19.55 4.20
CA ASP A 50 0.27 18.51 5.23
C ASP A 50 0.51 17.09 4.70
N TYR A 51 0.70 16.92 3.39
CA TYR A 51 1.04 15.63 2.77
C TYR A 51 2.14 15.78 1.73
N LEU A 52 2.80 14.66 1.43
CA LEU A 52 3.72 14.52 0.33
C LEU A 52 3.15 13.51 -0.67
N TRP A 53 2.88 13.96 -1.89
CA TRP A 53 2.54 13.06 -3.00
C TRP A 53 3.82 12.51 -3.61
N ILE A 54 3.91 11.18 -3.61
CA ILE A 54 5.04 10.41 -4.10
C ILE A 54 4.66 9.81 -5.44
N MET A 55 5.48 10.04 -6.46
CA MET A 55 5.42 9.32 -7.73
C MET A 55 6.74 8.63 -7.99
N ILE A 56 6.70 7.31 -8.22
CA ILE A 56 7.88 6.48 -8.42
C ILE A 56 7.80 5.83 -9.81
N CYS A 57 8.81 6.03 -10.65
CA CYS A 57 8.96 5.25 -11.88
C CYS A 57 9.36 3.82 -11.53
N CYS A 58 8.52 2.83 -11.80
CA CYS A 58 8.81 1.43 -11.46
C CYS A 58 9.99 0.84 -12.25
N MET A 59 10.40 1.46 -13.37
CA MET A 59 11.54 0.98 -14.18
C MET A 59 12.88 1.45 -13.63
N THR A 60 12.96 2.70 -13.16
CA THR A 60 14.23 3.34 -12.75
C THR A 60 14.32 3.63 -11.26
N SER A 61 13.22 3.45 -10.53
CA SER A 61 13.06 3.90 -9.14
C SER A 61 13.28 5.41 -8.96
N MET A 62 13.13 6.22 -10.02
CA MET A 62 13.11 7.69 -9.90
C MET A 62 11.90 8.13 -9.10
N VAL A 63 12.12 9.00 -8.11
CA VAL A 63 11.09 9.47 -7.19
C VAL A 63 10.86 10.97 -7.35
N TYR A 64 9.60 11.36 -7.48
CA TYR A 64 9.13 12.73 -7.46
C TYR A 64 8.33 12.94 -6.18
N LEU A 65 8.70 13.97 -5.42
CA LEU A 65 8.09 14.33 -4.15
C LEU A 65 7.44 15.70 -4.32
N ILE A 66 6.11 15.75 -4.23
CA ILE A 66 5.33 16.97 -4.44
C ILE A 66 4.60 17.30 -3.14
N PRO A 67 4.86 18.45 -2.50
CA PRO A 67 4.12 18.86 -1.32
C PRO A 67 2.68 19.20 -1.71
N VAL A 68 1.71 18.61 -1.03
CA VAL A 68 0.28 18.82 -1.28
C VAL A 68 -0.44 19.18 0.01
N HIS A 69 -1.60 19.81 -0.12
CA HIS A 69 -2.47 20.16 1.00
C HIS A 69 -3.81 19.45 0.88
N THR A 70 -4.33 18.94 1.98
CA THR A 70 -5.66 18.35 2.02
C THR A 70 -6.72 19.46 1.97
N GLN A 71 -7.70 19.32 1.08
CA GLN A 71 -8.90 20.15 1.09
C GLN A 71 -10.03 19.34 1.72
N MET A 72 -10.46 19.70 2.93
CA MET A 72 -11.70 19.17 3.50
C MET A 72 -12.86 20.00 2.96
N SER A 73 -13.53 19.53 1.91
CA SER A 73 -14.88 19.99 1.59
C SER A 73 -15.85 19.27 2.51
N THR A 74 -16.40 19.99 3.49
CA THR A 74 -17.55 19.53 4.27
C THR A 74 -18.74 19.43 3.32
N SER A 75 -18.94 18.27 2.70
CA SER A 75 -20.23 17.92 2.12
C SER A 75 -21.11 17.43 3.25
N GLU A 76 -22.17 18.19 3.49
CA GLU A 76 -23.25 17.91 4.43
C GLU A 76 -23.81 16.49 4.19
N PRO A 77 -24.00 15.66 5.23
CA PRO A 77 -24.56 14.33 5.05
C PRO A 77 -26.06 14.43 4.74
N LEU A 78 -26.48 13.84 3.61
CA LEU A 78 -27.88 13.45 3.36
C LEU A 78 -28.17 12.10 4.04
#